data_AF-A0ABD0YY44-F1
#
_entry.id   AF-A0ABD0YY44-F1
#
_cell.length_a   1.000
_cell.length_b   1.000
_cell.length_c   1.000
_cell.angle_alpha   90.00
_cell.angle_beta   90.00
_cell.angle_gamma   90.00
#
_symmetry.space_group_name_H-M   'P 1'
#
loop_
_entity.id
_entity.type
_entity.pdbx_description
1 polymer ?
#
loop_
_entity_poly.entity_id
_entity_poly.type
_entity_poly.pdbx_seq_one_letter_code
_entity_poly.pdbx_strand_id
1 'polypeptide(L)'
;MQTNLTSEQFDQFEGSNPKEVISKFKTHKMSWNFNFYTFKKKNIKLNPFNETCIGILTKEYYSVELKVISKAVLFLNGIVLFVSSPKLCNSSLFYYLTGVSFGVCASFLILIYIVSRFFPRKPVMYGFVIGGWTVGVYLAQLFWDNLRTIITQHKTYVIGYITFTALLSFVVCYRFGPVSNQKTRDLIKWALQGLSLVLMFCSSEFQEASLAIILIFLACYNIPLSLVFRMRNRLWYKPKVKLLTEDEYYHQGVVETKKALEELRGYCSSPECNQWKTVLKLKNPQRFANFMEGTSHLEDEEVLAFEMDVKNSSSELLTDDSSSD
;
A
#
# COMPACT_ATOMS: atom_id res chain seq x y z
N MET A 1 -7.77 27.71 -8.72
CA MET A 1 -8.14 28.97 -9.38
C MET A 1 -7.46 30.11 -8.63
N GLN A 2 -6.83 31.05 -9.32
CA GLN A 2 -6.23 32.22 -8.72
C GLN A 2 -7.02 33.45 -9.19
N THR A 3 -7.62 34.18 -8.26
CA THR A 3 -8.33 35.41 -8.59
C THR A 3 -7.35 36.56 -8.46
N ASN A 4 -7.03 37.23 -9.56
CA ASN A 4 -6.17 38.39 -9.54
C ASN A 4 -7.04 39.61 -9.21
N LEU A 5 -7.34 39.80 -7.93
CA LEU A 5 -8.01 41.00 -7.45
C LEU A 5 -6.98 42.05 -7.06
N THR A 6 -7.09 43.23 -7.68
CA THR A 6 -6.27 44.42 -7.43
C THR A 6 -6.52 45.03 -6.05
N SER A 7 -7.66 44.72 -5.41
CA SER A 7 -8.10 45.33 -4.15
C SER A 7 -8.56 44.30 -3.12
N GLU A 8 -8.30 44.58 -1.85
CA GLU A 8 -8.58 43.71 -0.69
C GLU A 8 -10.07 43.69 -0.27
N GLN A 9 -10.92 44.43 -0.99
CA GLN A 9 -12.35 44.58 -0.72
C GLN A 9 -13.20 43.66 -1.59
N PHE A 10 -13.11 42.36 -1.36
CA PHE A 10 -14.09 41.40 -1.88
C PHE A 10 -14.64 40.52 -0.76
N ASP A 11 -15.89 40.10 -0.93
CA ASP A 11 -16.54 39.07 -0.12
C ASP A 11 -16.77 37.83 -0.99
N GLN A 12 -16.47 36.66 -0.43
CA GLN A 12 -16.53 35.39 -1.14
C GLN A 12 -17.51 34.44 -0.44
N PHE A 13 -18.34 33.76 -1.23
CA PHE A 13 -19.28 32.75 -0.76
C PHE A 13 -19.05 31.44 -1.52
N GLU A 14 -18.71 30.37 -0.79
CA GLU A 14 -18.53 29.03 -1.34
C GLU A 14 -19.75 28.16 -1.02
N GLY A 15 -20.23 27.39 -1.98
CA GLY A 15 -21.34 26.44 -1.81
C GLY A 15 -21.32 25.37 -2.90
N SER A 16 -21.99 24.25 -2.67
CA SER A 16 -22.08 23.19 -3.67
C SER A 16 -23.11 23.54 -4.76
N ASN A 17 -24.15 24.29 -4.39
CA ASN A 17 -25.23 24.67 -5.28
C ASN A 17 -25.40 26.20 -5.37
N PRO A 18 -25.83 26.76 -6.53
CA PRO A 18 -26.11 28.19 -6.67
C PRO A 18 -27.13 28.72 -5.65
N LYS A 19 -28.14 27.90 -5.30
CA LYS A 19 -29.15 28.24 -4.30
C LYS A 19 -28.55 28.43 -2.90
N GLU A 20 -27.54 27.64 -2.56
CA GLU A 20 -26.83 27.70 -1.28
C GLU A 20 -25.91 28.92 -1.21
N VAL A 21 -25.24 29.25 -2.31
CA VAL A 21 -24.43 30.47 -2.41
C VAL A 21 -25.30 31.71 -2.24
N ILE A 22 -26.47 31.74 -2.88
CA ILE A 22 -27.43 32.84 -2.76
C ILE A 22 -28.02 32.94 -1.35
N SER A 23 -28.30 31.81 -0.68
CA SER A 23 -28.77 31.85 0.71
C SER A 23 -27.70 32.40 1.65
N LYS A 24 -26.44 31.96 1.52
CA LYS A 24 -25.29 32.49 2.27
C LYS A 24 -25.10 33.99 2.05
N PHE A 25 -25.25 34.46 0.81
CA PHE A 25 -25.21 35.89 0.47
C PHE A 25 -26.34 36.68 1.16
N LYS A 26 -27.58 36.17 1.14
CA LYS A 26 -28.72 36.82 1.80
C LYS A 26 -28.56 36.86 3.31
N THR A 27 -28.11 35.77 3.93
CA THR A 27 -27.81 35.70 5.36
C THR A 27 -26.71 36.69 5.73
N HIS A 28 -25.65 36.79 4.92
CA HIS A 28 -24.58 37.78 5.13
C HIS A 28 -25.08 39.22 5.04
N LYS A 29 -26.00 39.53 4.11
CA LYS A 29 -26.62 40.86 3.99
C LYS A 29 -27.53 41.20 5.19
N MET A 30 -28.15 40.20 5.80
CA MET A 30 -29.10 40.36 6.91
C MET A 30 -28.43 40.35 8.29
N SER A 31 -27.22 39.78 8.40
CA SER A 31 -26.44 39.72 9.63
C SER A 31 -25.54 40.96 9.75
N TRP A 32 -25.72 41.77 10.78
CA TRP A 32 -24.77 42.84 11.09
C TRP A 32 -23.39 42.22 11.40
N ASN A 33 -22.38 42.67 10.65
CA ASN A 33 -21.14 41.97 10.37
C ASN A 33 -20.14 42.00 11.54
N PHE A 34 -19.97 40.87 12.24
CA PHE A 34 -18.81 40.61 13.11
C PHE A 34 -18.09 39.34 12.67
N ASN A 35 -17.65 39.26 11.41
CA ASN A 35 -16.68 38.25 11.00
C ASN A 35 -15.26 38.71 11.37
N PHE A 36 -14.85 38.39 12.61
CA PHE A 36 -13.53 38.73 13.15
C PHE A 36 -12.37 37.93 12.52
N TYR A 37 -12.64 36.96 11.62
CA TYR A 37 -11.63 35.99 11.26
C TYR A 37 -11.89 35.23 9.95
N THR A 38 -12.16 35.94 8.85
CA THR A 38 -12.12 35.30 7.53
C THR A 38 -10.85 35.77 6.83
N PHE A 39 -9.76 35.02 7.00
CA PHE A 39 -8.55 35.20 6.21
C PHE A 39 -8.89 35.20 4.72
N LYS A 40 -8.90 36.38 4.10
CA LYS A 40 -9.19 36.54 2.68
C LYS A 40 -8.07 35.88 1.89
N LYS A 41 -8.35 34.71 1.32
CA LYS A 41 -7.38 33.98 0.49
C LYS A 41 -7.53 34.41 -0.95
N LYS A 42 -6.48 35.01 -1.53
CA LYS A 42 -6.40 35.34 -2.96
C LYS A 42 -6.39 34.10 -3.88
N ASN A 43 -6.15 32.92 -3.31
CA ASN A 43 -6.08 31.65 -4.02
C ASN A 43 -7.19 30.71 -3.55
N ILE A 44 -8.02 30.25 -4.49
CA ILE A 44 -9.13 29.33 -4.23
C ILE A 44 -8.72 27.95 -4.72
N LYS A 45 -8.65 27.01 -3.78
CA LYS A 45 -8.47 25.59 -4.09
C LYS A 45 -9.84 25.02 -4.44
N LEU A 46 -10.00 24.64 -5.69
CA LEU A 46 -11.21 23.97 -6.18
C LEU A 46 -10.95 22.48 -6.16
N ASN A 47 -11.94 21.71 -5.71
CA ASN A 47 -11.91 20.27 -5.89
C ASN A 47 -12.35 19.96 -7.33
N PRO A 48 -11.50 19.37 -8.19
CA PRO A 48 -11.86 19.10 -9.58
C PRO A 48 -12.92 18.01 -9.74
N PHE A 49 -13.22 17.26 -8.67
CA PHE A 49 -14.15 16.12 -8.71
C PHE A 49 -15.54 16.45 -8.17
N ASN A 50 -15.71 17.59 -7.50
CA ASN A 50 -16.99 18.02 -6.96
C ASN A 50 -17.43 19.31 -7.63
N GLU A 51 -18.73 19.41 -7.93
CA GLU A 51 -19.33 20.68 -8.34
C GLU A 51 -19.20 21.68 -7.19
N THR A 52 -18.53 22.79 -7.50
CA THR A 52 -18.28 23.87 -6.55
C THR A 52 -18.74 25.17 -7.19
N CYS A 53 -19.61 25.88 -6.49
CA CYS A 53 -20.17 27.16 -6.91
C CYS A 53 -19.59 28.25 -6.02
N ILE A 54 -19.08 29.32 -6.64
CA ILE A 54 -18.48 30.44 -5.92
C ILE A 54 -19.18 31.73 -6.34
N GLY A 55 -19.68 32.45 -5.34
CA GLY A 55 -20.15 33.82 -5.47
C GLY A 55 -19.04 34.79 -5.08
N ILE A 56 -18.72 35.74 -5.96
CA ILE A 56 -17.78 36.83 -5.69
C ILE A 56 -18.57 38.13 -5.71
N LEU A 57 -18.53 38.88 -4.60
CA LEU A 57 -19.06 40.24 -4.52
C LEU A 57 -17.88 41.21 -4.48
N THR A 58 -17.77 42.03 -5.51
CA THR A 58 -16.77 43.10 -5.58
C THR A 58 -17.36 44.35 -6.25
N LYS A 59 -16.83 45.51 -5.89
CA LYS A 59 -17.18 46.81 -6.51
C LYS A 59 -16.22 47.19 -7.64
N GLU A 60 -15.10 46.48 -7.78
CA GLU A 60 -14.05 46.79 -8.74
C GLU A 60 -14.00 45.75 -9.88
N TYR A 61 -13.30 46.10 -10.97
CA TYR A 61 -13.01 45.17 -12.05
C TYR A 61 -12.13 44.02 -11.54
N TYR A 62 -12.51 42.79 -11.88
CA TYR A 62 -11.78 41.59 -11.47
C TYR A 62 -11.56 40.67 -12.66
N SER A 63 -10.38 40.02 -12.69
CA SER A 63 -10.11 38.91 -13.59
C SER A 63 -9.98 37.61 -12.79
N VAL A 64 -10.53 36.54 -13.35
CA VAL A 64 -10.46 35.21 -12.75
C VAL A 64 -9.62 34.32 -13.63
N GLU A 65 -8.48 33.86 -13.11
CA GLU A 65 -7.57 32.99 -13.84
C GLU A 65 -7.56 31.58 -13.23
N LEU A 66 -7.81 30.57 -14.06
CA LEU A 66 -7.69 29.19 -13.62
C LEU A 66 -6.24 28.71 -13.83
N LYS A 67 -5.41 28.83 -12.81
CA LYS A 67 -4.08 28.21 -12.81
C LYS A 67 -4.15 26.76 -12.34
N VAL A 68 -3.82 25.82 -13.24
CA VAL A 68 -3.64 24.40 -12.92
C VAL A 68 -2.20 24.19 -12.47
N ILE A 69 -2.00 23.88 -11.19
CA ILE A 69 -0.68 23.55 -10.64
C ILE A 69 -0.65 22.04 -10.41
N SER A 70 0.20 21.33 -11.13
CA SER A 70 0.39 19.90 -10.91
C SER A 70 1.13 19.67 -9.59
N LYS A 71 0.47 18.98 -8.67
CA LYS A 71 1.09 18.48 -7.43
C LYS A 71 1.80 17.14 -7.62
N ALA A 72 1.92 16.65 -8.86
CA ALA A 72 2.61 15.40 -9.17
C ALA A 72 4.07 15.41 -8.70
N VAL A 73 4.73 16.57 -8.70
CA VAL A 73 6.09 16.73 -8.16
C VAL A 73 6.13 16.38 -6.68
N LEU A 74 5.11 16.75 -5.89
CA LEU A 74 5.05 16.42 -4.46
C LEU A 74 4.88 14.90 -4.25
N PHE A 75 4.07 14.26 -5.09
CA PHE A 75 3.88 12.81 -5.06
C PHE A 75 5.17 12.05 -5.40
N LEU A 76 5.88 12.47 -6.45
CA LEU A 76 7.16 11.90 -6.85
C LEU A 76 8.21 12.06 -5.74
N ASN A 77 8.29 13.23 -5.11
CA ASN A 77 9.17 13.44 -3.96
C ASN A 77 8.82 12.51 -2.79
N GLY A 78 7.53 12.27 -2.54
CA GLY A 78 7.07 11.27 -1.56
C GLY A 78 7.58 9.87 -1.87
N ILE A 79 7.44 9.39 -3.11
CA ILE A 79 7.93 8.07 -3.53
C ILE A 79 9.45 7.96 -3.36
N VAL A 80 10.19 8.95 -3.86
CA VAL A 80 11.67 8.97 -3.77
C VAL A 80 12.10 8.94 -2.31
N LEU A 81 11.44 9.70 -1.44
CA LEU A 81 11.73 9.73 0.00
C LEU A 81 11.45 8.36 0.64
N PHE A 82 10.32 7.72 0.32
CA PHE A 82 9.97 6.40 0.86
C PHE A 82 11.01 5.33 0.49
N VAL A 83 11.37 5.24 -0.80
CA VAL A 83 12.34 4.25 -1.32
C VAL A 83 13.74 4.53 -0.79
N SER A 84 14.10 5.81 -0.65
CA SER A 84 15.43 6.19 -0.17
C SER A 84 15.56 6.15 1.36
N SER A 85 14.45 6.06 2.11
CA SER A 85 14.43 6.05 3.58
C SER A 85 15.42 5.07 4.22
N PRO A 86 15.51 3.78 3.79
CA PRO A 86 16.47 2.84 4.38
C PRO A 86 17.93 3.24 4.12
N LYS A 87 18.23 3.80 2.93
CA LYS A 87 19.57 4.26 2.56
C LYS A 87 19.95 5.54 3.29
N LEU A 88 19.02 6.49 3.42
CA LEU A 88 19.22 7.75 4.14
C LEU A 88 19.50 7.51 5.62
N CYS A 89 18.72 6.66 6.29
CA CYS A 89 18.88 6.41 7.72
C CYS A 89 20.20 5.72 8.08
N ASN A 90 20.80 5.00 7.14
CA ASN A 90 22.10 4.36 7.35
C ASN A 90 23.29 5.29 7.02
N SER A 91 23.04 6.38 6.28
CA SER A 91 24.08 7.35 5.92
C SER A 91 24.38 8.30 7.08
N SER A 92 25.65 8.45 7.42
CA SER A 92 26.10 9.41 8.45
C SER A 92 25.81 10.86 8.07
N LEU A 93 25.75 11.19 6.78
CA LEU A 93 25.44 12.54 6.31
C LEU A 93 24.02 12.98 6.69
N PHE A 94 23.06 12.05 6.64
CA PHE A 94 21.68 12.34 6.99
C PHE A 94 21.55 12.74 8.46
N TYR A 95 22.31 12.09 9.35
CA TYR A 95 22.36 12.47 10.76
C TYR A 95 22.86 13.90 10.98
N TYR A 96 23.97 14.28 10.33
CA TYR A 96 24.49 15.64 10.48
C TYR A 96 23.55 16.69 9.88
N LEU A 97 22.96 16.44 8.72
CA LEU A 97 22.03 17.37 8.08
C LEU A 97 20.74 17.57 8.91
N THR A 98 20.17 16.49 9.42
CA THR A 98 18.96 16.56 10.26
C THR A 98 19.26 17.18 11.62
N GLY A 99 20.38 16.82 12.24
CA GLY A 99 20.83 17.41 13.50
C GLY A 99 21.10 18.92 13.39
N VAL A 100 21.80 19.34 12.32
CA VAL A 100 22.04 20.77 12.05
C VAL A 100 20.73 21.51 11.77
N SER A 101 19.84 20.94 10.97
CA SER A 101 18.54 21.56 10.67
C SER A 101 17.69 21.71 11.94
N PHE A 102 17.65 20.68 12.79
CA PHE A 102 16.95 20.73 14.07
C PHE A 102 17.58 21.75 15.02
N GLY A 103 18.91 21.84 15.07
CA GLY A 103 19.64 22.83 15.85
C GLY A 103 19.36 24.27 15.41
N VAL A 104 19.34 24.52 14.10
CA VAL A 104 18.96 25.83 13.54
C VAL A 104 17.51 26.17 13.89
N CYS A 105 16.56 25.25 13.72
CA CYS A 105 15.16 25.45 14.12
C CYS A 105 15.03 25.72 15.63
N ALA A 106 15.71 24.96 16.48
CA ALA A 106 15.71 25.18 17.92
C ALA A 106 16.30 26.55 18.28
N SER A 107 17.37 26.98 17.60
CA SER A 107 17.95 28.31 17.80
C SER A 107 16.94 29.43 17.48
N PHE A 108 16.15 29.30 16.42
CA PHE A 108 15.09 30.26 16.09
C PHE A 108 13.99 30.29 17.16
N LEU A 109 13.60 29.13 17.71
CA LEU A 109 12.65 29.08 18.82
C LEU A 109 13.20 29.79 20.07
N ILE A 110 14.49 29.61 20.38
CA ILE A 110 15.16 30.32 21.47
C ILE A 110 15.19 31.83 21.19
N LEU A 111 15.49 32.24 19.96
CA LEU A 111 15.48 33.65 19.56
C LEU A 111 14.10 34.27 19.72
N ILE A 112 13.04 33.60 19.25
CA ILE A 112 11.65 34.05 19.43
C ILE A 112 11.30 34.15 20.93
N TYR A 113 11.74 33.19 21.75
CA TYR A 113 11.55 33.21 23.19
C TYR A 113 12.30 34.37 23.87
N ILE A 114 13.53 34.67 23.44
CA ILE A 114 14.31 35.79 23.95
C ILE A 114 13.65 37.11 23.56
N VAL A 115 13.27 37.27 22.28
CA VAL A 115 12.57 38.45 21.77
C VAL A 115 11.25 38.66 22.52
N SER A 116 10.44 37.61 22.70
CA SER A 116 9.19 37.69 23.47
C SER A 116 9.41 38.06 24.93
N ARG A 117 10.56 37.70 25.51
CA ARG A 117 10.97 38.13 26.84
C ARG A 117 11.45 39.58 26.91
N PHE A 118 12.04 40.11 25.84
CA PHE A 118 12.48 41.50 25.73
C PHE A 118 11.34 42.49 25.48
N PHE A 119 10.23 42.03 24.89
CA PHE A 119 9.02 42.84 24.83
C PHE A 119 8.57 43.21 26.25
N PRO A 120 8.33 44.51 26.55
CA PRO A 120 8.02 44.96 27.89
C PRO A 120 6.77 44.23 28.39
N ARG A 121 6.96 43.39 29.41
CA ARG A 121 5.91 42.49 29.94
C ARG A 121 4.63 43.24 30.29
N LYS A 122 4.74 44.50 30.75
CA LYS A 122 3.59 45.29 31.20
C LYS A 122 2.59 45.61 30.06
N PRO A 123 2.94 46.37 29.01
CA PRO A 123 2.00 46.69 27.93
C PRO A 123 1.49 45.47 27.16
N VAL A 124 2.32 44.43 26.95
CA VAL A 124 1.90 43.21 26.23
C VAL A 124 0.98 42.34 27.10
N MET A 125 1.23 42.24 28.41
CA MET A 125 0.34 41.56 29.34
C MET A 125 -0.99 42.31 29.49
N TYR A 126 -0.98 43.64 29.62
CA TYR A 126 -2.23 44.42 29.60
C TYR A 126 -2.97 44.27 28.28
N GLY A 127 -2.26 44.22 27.14
CA GLY A 127 -2.84 43.93 25.83
C GLY A 127 -3.49 42.55 25.74
N PHE A 128 -2.87 41.51 26.31
CA PHE A 128 -3.45 40.16 26.38
C PHE A 128 -4.62 40.05 27.37
N VAL A 129 -4.62 40.81 28.47
CA VAL A 129 -5.72 40.82 29.44
C VAL A 129 -6.94 41.57 28.88
N ILE A 130 -6.72 42.69 28.20
CA ILE A 130 -7.78 43.52 27.63
C ILE A 130 -8.29 42.93 26.30
N GLY A 131 -7.40 42.40 25.47
CA GLY A 131 -7.73 41.90 24.12
C GLY A 131 -7.73 40.37 23.99
N GLY A 132 -7.39 39.60 25.02
CA GLY A 132 -7.41 38.14 24.98
C GLY A 132 -6.42 37.53 23.97
N TRP A 133 -6.74 36.30 23.52
CA TRP A 133 -5.94 35.56 22.54
C TRP A 133 -5.89 36.25 21.15
N THR A 134 -6.84 37.13 20.84
CA THR A 134 -6.93 37.79 19.52
C THR A 134 -5.78 38.76 19.27
N VAL A 135 -5.28 39.44 20.31
CA VAL A 135 -4.09 40.31 20.21
C VAL A 135 -2.85 39.48 19.86
N GLY A 136 -2.72 38.29 20.45
CA GLY A 136 -1.66 37.34 20.11
C GLY A 136 -1.71 36.89 18.65
N VAL A 137 -2.90 36.54 18.17
CA VAL A 137 -3.11 36.14 16.77
C VAL A 137 -2.85 37.30 15.80
N TYR A 138 -3.29 38.51 16.13
CA TYR A 138 -3.04 39.71 15.33
C TYR A 138 -1.55 40.02 15.21
N LEU A 139 -0.81 39.97 16.32
CA LEU A 139 0.64 40.17 16.31
C LEU A 139 1.35 39.06 15.51
N ALA A 140 0.93 37.80 15.64
CA ALA A 140 1.49 36.70 14.87
C ALA A 140 1.22 36.85 13.37
N GLN A 141 0.01 37.29 13.00
CA GLN A 141 -0.37 37.56 11.62
C GLN A 141 0.42 38.73 11.03
N LEU A 142 0.54 39.83 11.78
CA LEU A 142 1.38 40.97 11.39
C LEU A 142 2.83 40.54 11.16
N PHE A 143 3.36 39.65 12.02
CA PHE A 143 4.71 39.13 11.85
C PHE A 143 4.84 38.26 10.60
N TRP A 144 3.83 37.41 10.32
CA TRP A 144 3.82 36.52 9.16
C TRP A 144 3.78 37.30 7.83
N ASP A 145 2.93 38.31 7.74
CA ASP A 145 2.76 39.13 6.54
C ASP A 145 4.01 39.98 6.26
N ASN A 146 4.67 40.48 7.32
CA ASN A 146 5.88 41.30 7.21
C ASN A 146 7.18 40.49 7.19
N LEU A 147 7.13 39.17 7.40
CA LEU A 147 8.30 38.30 7.48
C LEU A 147 9.18 38.40 6.22
N ARG A 148 8.54 38.44 5.05
CA ARG A 148 9.23 38.56 3.75
C ARG A 148 10.01 39.87 3.62
N THR A 149 9.42 40.96 4.12
CA THR A 149 10.04 42.29 4.12
C THR A 149 11.23 42.33 5.07
N ILE A 150 11.07 41.81 6.30
CA ILE A 150 12.13 41.76 7.31
C ILE A 150 13.32 40.92 6.83
N ILE A 151 13.08 39.72 6.30
CA ILE A 151 14.12 38.86 5.74
C ILE A 151 14.83 39.56 4.58
N THR A 152 14.09 40.28 3.73
CA THR A 152 14.67 40.92 2.54
C THR A 152 15.50 42.15 2.87
N GLN A 153 15.12 42.90 3.90
CA GLN A 153 15.80 44.10 4.36
C GLN A 153 17.07 43.77 5.18
N HIS A 154 17.06 42.68 5.96
CA HIS A 154 18.18 42.27 6.81
C HIS A 154 18.83 40.94 6.37
N LYS A 155 18.89 40.67 5.06
CA LYS A 155 19.41 39.40 4.51
C LYS A 155 20.77 38.99 5.06
N THR A 156 21.71 39.93 5.15
CA THR A 156 23.08 39.66 5.62
C THR A 156 23.12 39.15 7.06
N TYR A 157 22.35 39.76 7.96
CA TYR A 157 22.24 39.34 9.36
C TYR A 157 21.55 37.98 9.49
N VAL A 158 20.50 37.73 8.70
CA VAL A 158 19.79 36.44 8.71
C VAL A 158 20.71 35.31 8.22
N ILE A 159 21.46 35.54 7.14
CA ILE A 159 22.43 34.57 6.62
C ILE A 159 23.57 34.34 7.63
N GLY A 160 24.11 35.40 8.23
CA GLY A 160 25.13 35.31 9.28
C GLY A 160 24.65 34.51 10.49
N TYR A 161 23.40 34.73 10.92
CA TYR A 161 22.79 33.98 12.01
C TYR A 161 22.62 32.49 11.67
N ILE A 162 22.06 32.17 10.49
CA ILE A 162 21.86 30.78 10.05
C ILE A 162 23.20 30.06 9.93
N THR A 163 24.22 30.71 9.36
CA THR A 163 25.55 30.11 9.22
C THR A 163 26.23 29.87 10.56
N PHE A 164 26.18 30.83 11.49
CA PHE A 164 26.74 30.67 12.83
C PHE A 164 26.03 29.56 13.63
N THR A 165 24.70 29.56 13.64
CA THR A 165 23.91 28.54 14.36
C THR A 165 24.03 27.17 13.72
N ALA A 166 24.16 27.09 12.39
CA ALA A 166 24.43 25.84 11.69
C ALA A 166 25.83 25.30 12.03
N LEU A 167 26.86 26.15 12.07
CA LEU A 167 28.21 25.76 12.48
C LEU A 167 28.23 25.27 13.93
N LEU A 168 27.60 26.01 14.85
CA LEU A 168 27.52 25.60 16.25
C LEU A 168 26.78 24.26 16.40
N SER A 169 25.65 24.09 15.70
CA SER A 169 24.90 22.84 15.70
C SER A 169 25.71 21.69 15.09
N PHE A 170 26.51 21.96 14.04
CA PHE A 170 27.38 20.97 13.43
C PHE A 170 28.48 20.50 14.38
N VAL A 171 29.13 21.43 15.10
CA VAL A 171 30.14 21.09 16.12
C VAL A 171 29.55 20.24 17.23
N VAL A 172 28.34 20.59 17.70
CA VAL A 172 27.62 19.82 18.72
C VAL A 172 27.28 18.42 18.21
N CYS A 173 26.68 18.30 17.02
CA CYS A 173 26.36 17.00 16.41
C CYS A 173 27.60 16.15 16.12
N TYR A 174 28.72 16.77 15.72
CA TYR A 174 29.99 16.09 15.53
C TYR A 174 30.55 15.53 16.84
N ARG A 175 30.38 16.27 17.95
CA ARG A 175 30.83 15.83 19.28
C ARG A 175 30.01 14.65 19.82
N PHE A 176 28.70 14.65 19.62
CA PHE A 176 27.83 13.55 20.07
C PHE A 176 27.95 12.28 19.21
N GLY A 177 28.29 12.44 17.92
CA GLY A 177 28.47 11.34 16.97
C GLY A 177 27.14 10.75 16.46
N PRO A 178 27.19 9.96 15.37
CA PRO A 178 26.00 9.41 14.73
C PRO A 178 25.30 8.35 15.58
N VAL A 179 23.98 8.25 15.46
CA VAL A 179 23.15 7.29 16.22
C VAL A 179 23.60 5.85 15.96
N SER A 180 24.09 5.17 17.00
CA SER A 180 24.56 3.77 16.90
C SER A 180 23.46 2.74 17.14
N ASN A 181 22.40 3.09 17.87
CA ASN A 181 21.34 2.15 18.25
C ASN A 181 20.45 1.79 17.04
N GLN A 182 20.34 0.50 16.72
CA GLN A 182 19.50 0.00 15.63
C GLN A 182 18.02 0.39 15.82
N LYS A 183 17.49 0.25 17.04
CA LYS A 183 16.10 0.64 17.38
C LYS A 183 15.79 2.09 17.03
N THR A 184 16.73 3.00 17.29
CA THR A 184 16.54 4.43 16.97
C THR A 184 16.62 4.67 15.47
N ARG A 185 17.48 3.95 14.73
CA ARG A 185 17.52 4.02 13.27
C ARG A 185 16.22 3.51 12.64
N ASP A 186 15.64 2.44 13.17
CA ASP A 186 14.36 1.92 12.72
C ASP A 186 13.22 2.92 12.97
N LEU A 187 13.22 3.59 14.13
CA LEU A 187 12.23 4.63 14.44
C LEU A 187 12.35 5.84 13.49
N ILE A 188 13.57 6.29 13.20
CA ILE A 188 13.83 7.36 12.21
C ILE A 188 13.36 6.92 10.82
N LYS A 189 13.63 5.67 10.42
CA LYS A 189 13.17 5.10 9.15
C LYS A 189 11.64 5.10 9.08
N TRP A 190 10.95 4.62 10.11
CA TRP A 190 9.48 4.62 10.15
C TRP A 190 8.91 6.04 10.15
N ALA A 191 9.55 6.99 10.83
CA ALA A 191 9.15 8.39 10.78
C ALA A 191 9.31 8.97 9.37
N LEU A 192 10.42 8.67 8.68
CA LEU A 192 10.65 9.11 7.30
C LEU A 192 9.63 8.50 6.32
N GLN A 193 9.36 7.20 6.49
CA GLN A 193 8.35 6.49 5.71
C GLN A 193 6.95 7.07 5.98
N GLY A 194 6.59 7.31 7.24
CA GLY A 194 5.34 7.97 7.62
C GLY A 194 5.21 9.35 7.00
N LEU A 195 6.26 10.16 7.06
CA LEU A 195 6.31 11.48 6.43
C LEU A 195 6.10 11.39 4.91
N SER A 196 6.75 10.44 4.24
CA SER A 196 6.54 10.24 2.80
C SER A 196 5.11 9.82 2.46
N LEU A 197 4.47 8.98 3.28
CA LEU A 197 3.05 8.62 3.09
C LEU A 197 2.13 9.81 3.27
N VAL A 198 2.39 10.68 4.25
CA VAL A 198 1.66 11.94 4.43
C VAL A 198 1.84 12.86 3.23
N LEU A 199 3.07 13.01 2.72
CA LEU A 199 3.34 13.81 1.51
C LEU A 199 2.61 13.25 0.28
N MET A 200 2.60 11.92 0.12
CA MET A 200 1.83 11.26 -0.95
C MET A 200 0.33 11.50 -0.81
N PHE A 201 -0.22 11.42 0.40
CA PHE A 201 -1.64 11.67 0.66
C PHE A 201 -2.01 13.14 0.38
N CYS A 202 -1.22 14.10 0.87
CA CYS A 202 -1.46 15.53 0.65
C CYS A 202 -1.21 15.99 -0.80
N SER A 203 -0.63 15.13 -1.66
CA SER A 203 -0.38 15.46 -3.06
C SER A 203 -1.64 15.43 -3.92
N SER A 204 -2.66 14.66 -3.54
CA SER A 204 -3.90 14.52 -4.29
C SER A 204 -5.05 15.21 -3.57
N GLU A 205 -5.93 15.88 -4.33
CA GLU A 205 -7.17 16.45 -3.79
C GLU A 205 -8.25 15.37 -3.59
N PHE A 206 -8.12 14.23 -4.27
CA PHE A 206 -9.05 13.10 -4.13
C PHE A 206 -8.49 12.10 -3.13
N GLN A 207 -9.04 12.16 -1.91
CA GLN A 207 -8.52 11.42 -0.75
C GLN A 207 -8.66 9.90 -0.95
N GLU A 208 -9.80 9.41 -1.43
CA GLU A 208 -10.06 7.97 -1.59
C GLU A 208 -9.09 7.29 -2.57
N ALA A 209 -8.89 7.86 -3.76
CA ALA A 209 -7.94 7.30 -4.72
C ALA A 209 -6.49 7.42 -4.23
N SER A 210 -6.14 8.50 -3.52
CA SER A 210 -4.79 8.64 -2.95
C SER A 210 -4.51 7.57 -1.90
N LEU A 211 -5.50 7.24 -1.06
CA LEU A 211 -5.41 6.13 -0.10
C LEU A 211 -5.31 4.79 -0.82
N ALA A 212 -6.13 4.54 -1.84
CA ALA A 212 -6.05 3.32 -2.63
C ALA A 212 -4.67 3.13 -3.27
N ILE A 213 -4.11 4.19 -3.88
CA ILE A 213 -2.77 4.17 -4.47
C ILE A 213 -1.70 3.91 -3.41
N ILE A 214 -1.80 4.53 -2.24
CA ILE A 214 -0.88 4.29 -1.11
C ILE A 214 -0.96 2.83 -0.64
N LEU A 215 -2.17 2.26 -0.49
CA LEU A 215 -2.36 0.87 -0.08
C LEU A 215 -1.79 -0.11 -1.12
N ILE A 216 -2.04 0.12 -2.41
CA ILE A 216 -1.47 -0.67 -3.50
C ILE A 216 0.05 -0.57 -3.46
N PHE A 217 0.60 0.63 -3.29
CA PHE A 217 2.05 0.85 -3.21
C PHE A 217 2.66 0.10 -2.03
N LEU A 218 2.04 0.15 -0.84
CA LEU A 218 2.47 -0.60 0.34
C LEU A 218 2.37 -2.12 0.12
N ALA A 219 1.30 -2.59 -0.53
CA ALA A 219 1.16 -4.01 -0.86
C ALA A 219 2.26 -4.47 -1.83
N CYS A 220 2.52 -3.69 -2.89
CA CYS A 220 3.61 -3.97 -3.84
C CYS A 220 5.00 -3.93 -3.17
N TYR A 221 5.19 -3.07 -2.17
CA TYR A 221 6.45 -2.98 -1.43
C TYR A 221 6.67 -4.14 -0.46
N ASN A 222 5.61 -4.62 0.20
CA ASN A 222 5.72 -5.70 1.20
C ASN A 222 5.63 -7.11 0.59
N ILE A 223 4.97 -7.28 -0.55
CA ILE A 223 4.82 -8.60 -1.18
C ILE A 223 6.03 -8.85 -2.09
N PRO A 224 6.83 -9.90 -1.85
CA PRO A 224 7.93 -10.23 -2.74
C PRO A 224 7.40 -10.61 -4.12
N LEU A 225 8.02 -10.07 -5.18
CA LEU A 225 7.67 -10.35 -6.57
C LEU A 225 7.56 -11.85 -6.87
N SER A 226 8.36 -12.70 -6.21
CA SER A 226 8.30 -14.15 -6.33
C SER A 226 6.94 -14.74 -5.98
N LEU A 227 6.23 -14.18 -5.00
CA LEU A 227 4.91 -14.64 -4.57
C LEU A 227 3.83 -14.21 -5.57
N VAL A 228 3.99 -13.02 -6.16
CA VAL A 228 3.15 -12.54 -7.27
C VAL A 228 3.34 -13.42 -8.51
N PHE A 229 4.58 -13.72 -8.91
CA PHE A 229 4.86 -14.63 -10.02
C PHE A 229 4.35 -16.05 -9.75
N ARG A 230 4.46 -16.55 -8.52
CA ARG A 230 3.96 -17.87 -8.13
C ARG A 230 2.43 -17.95 -8.20
N MET A 231 1.73 -16.93 -7.68
CA MET A 231 0.27 -16.82 -7.78
C MET A 231 -0.18 -16.66 -9.22
N ARG A 232 0.51 -15.83 -9.99
CA ARG A 232 0.27 -15.61 -11.42
C ARG A 232 0.45 -16.91 -12.21
N ASN A 233 1.53 -17.63 -11.98
CA ASN A 233 1.80 -18.90 -12.66
C ASN A 233 0.80 -19.99 -12.24
N ARG A 234 0.33 -20.04 -10.98
CA ARG A 234 -0.75 -20.95 -10.60
C ARG A 234 -2.08 -20.63 -11.29
N LEU A 235 -2.41 -19.35 -11.45
CA LEU A 235 -3.65 -18.96 -12.13
C LEU A 235 -3.59 -19.22 -13.65
N TRP A 236 -2.44 -18.97 -14.28
CA TRP A 236 -2.29 -19.13 -15.73
C TRP A 236 -1.88 -20.54 -16.19
N TYR A 237 -1.17 -21.31 -15.35
CA TYR A 237 -0.78 -22.68 -15.67
C TYR A 237 -1.59 -23.67 -14.82
N LYS A 238 -2.75 -24.09 -15.36
CA LYS A 238 -3.39 -25.34 -14.91
C LYS A 238 -2.60 -26.51 -15.51
N PRO A 239 -2.13 -27.50 -14.70
CA PRO A 239 -1.46 -28.67 -15.26
C PRO A 239 -2.42 -29.37 -16.22
N LYS A 240 -1.98 -29.58 -17.47
CA LYS A 240 -2.77 -30.33 -18.45
C LYS A 240 -2.81 -31.78 -18.00
N VAL A 241 -3.99 -32.27 -17.60
CA VAL A 241 -4.21 -33.69 -17.32
C VAL A 241 -4.17 -34.41 -18.67
N LYS A 242 -3.11 -35.18 -18.93
CA LYS A 242 -3.02 -36.05 -20.11
C LYS A 242 -3.67 -37.38 -19.73
N LEU A 243 -4.77 -37.74 -20.38
CA LEU A 243 -5.35 -39.07 -20.26
C LEU A 243 -4.39 -40.08 -20.90
N LEU A 244 -4.24 -41.25 -20.29
CA LEU A 244 -3.49 -42.35 -20.88
C LEU A 244 -4.17 -42.82 -22.16
N THR A 245 -3.38 -43.23 -23.15
CA THR A 245 -3.93 -44.01 -24.26
C THR A 245 -4.34 -45.40 -23.79
N GLU A 246 -5.20 -46.07 -24.56
CA GLU A 246 -5.65 -47.42 -24.25
C GLU A 246 -4.46 -48.40 -24.12
N ASP A 247 -3.48 -48.33 -25.03
CA ASP A 247 -2.26 -49.14 -24.96
C ASP A 247 -1.41 -48.84 -23.71
N GLU A 248 -1.25 -47.56 -23.35
CA GLU A 248 -0.53 -47.15 -22.14
C GLU A 248 -1.23 -47.69 -20.88
N TYR A 249 -2.57 -47.67 -20.88
CA TYR A 249 -3.38 -48.19 -19.78
C TYR A 249 -3.23 -49.71 -19.64
N TYR A 250 -3.33 -50.46 -20.74
CA TYR A 250 -3.12 -51.92 -20.70
C TYR A 250 -1.71 -52.28 -20.24
N HIS A 251 -0.68 -51.63 -20.79
CA HIS A 251 0.70 -51.89 -20.40
C HIS A 251 0.94 -51.61 -18.92
N GLN A 252 0.43 -50.48 -18.41
CA GLN A 252 0.53 -50.16 -16.98
C GLN A 252 -0.24 -51.17 -16.13
N GLY A 253 -1.42 -51.60 -16.58
CA GLY A 253 -2.20 -52.65 -15.94
C GLY A 253 -1.41 -53.96 -15.79
N VAL A 254 -0.74 -54.40 -16.85
CA VAL A 254 0.08 -55.63 -16.82
C VAL A 254 1.25 -55.51 -15.83
N VAL A 255 1.98 -54.38 -15.89
CA VAL A 255 3.17 -54.18 -15.03
C VAL A 255 2.78 -54.07 -13.56
N GLU A 256 1.79 -53.25 -13.21
CA GLU A 256 1.37 -53.06 -11.83
C GLU A 256 0.67 -54.30 -11.27
N THR A 257 -0.12 -55.02 -12.09
CA THR A 257 -0.74 -56.29 -11.66
C THR A 257 0.32 -57.33 -11.33
N LYS A 258 1.33 -57.49 -12.19
CA LYS A 258 2.45 -58.40 -11.93
C LYS A 258 3.18 -58.04 -10.63
N LYS A 259 3.51 -56.76 -10.46
CA LYS A 259 4.19 -56.27 -9.26
C LYS A 259 3.35 -56.49 -7.99
N ALA A 260 2.06 -56.18 -8.03
CA ALA A 260 1.14 -56.37 -6.90
C ALA A 260 0.98 -57.85 -6.54
N LEU A 261 0.96 -58.76 -7.53
CA LEU A 261 0.92 -60.20 -7.28
C LEU A 261 2.22 -60.72 -6.64
N GLU A 262 3.38 -60.22 -7.07
CA GLU A 262 4.68 -60.54 -6.46
C GLU A 262 4.76 -60.01 -5.01
N GLU A 263 4.31 -58.78 -4.76
CA GLU A 263 4.24 -58.19 -3.43
C GLU A 263 3.26 -58.96 -2.53
N LEU A 264 2.10 -59.34 -3.05
CA LEU A 264 1.13 -60.17 -2.35
C LEU A 264 1.73 -61.53 -1.96
N ARG A 265 2.44 -62.18 -2.88
CA ARG A 265 3.14 -63.46 -2.61
C ARG A 265 4.23 -63.29 -1.53
N GLY A 266 4.99 -62.21 -1.61
CA GLY A 266 5.99 -61.86 -0.59
C GLY A 266 5.37 -61.62 0.79
N TYR A 267 4.26 -60.88 0.83
CA TYR A 267 3.53 -60.64 2.07
C TYR A 267 2.96 -61.93 2.66
N CYS A 268 2.31 -62.77 1.85
CA CYS A 268 1.74 -64.03 2.32
C CYS A 268 2.79 -65.04 2.82
N SER A 269 4.01 -65.01 2.29
CA SER A 269 5.13 -65.85 2.77
C SER A 269 5.87 -65.25 3.99
N SER A 270 5.64 -63.97 4.31
CA SER A 270 6.25 -63.30 5.45
C SER A 270 5.64 -63.72 6.81
N PRO A 271 6.40 -63.62 7.92
CA PRO A 271 5.88 -63.91 9.26
C PRO A 271 4.83 -62.89 9.75
N GLU A 272 4.65 -61.78 9.03
CA GLU A 272 3.65 -60.75 9.36
C GLU A 272 2.24 -61.14 8.89
N CYS A 273 2.13 -62.05 7.92
CA CYS A 273 0.84 -62.56 7.46
C CYS A 273 0.35 -63.70 8.34
N ASN A 274 -0.87 -63.58 8.88
CA ASN A 274 -1.54 -64.70 9.54
C ASN A 274 -2.12 -65.67 8.49
N GLN A 275 -1.24 -66.49 7.92
CA GLN A 275 -1.53 -67.43 6.83
C GLN A 275 -2.75 -68.32 7.13
N TRP A 276 -2.81 -68.94 8.31
CA TRP A 276 -3.91 -69.83 8.69
C TRP A 276 -5.27 -69.12 8.77
N LYS A 277 -5.28 -67.88 9.28
CA LYS A 277 -6.52 -67.08 9.32
C LYS A 277 -6.98 -66.65 7.93
N THR A 278 -6.06 -66.44 7.00
CA THR A 278 -6.36 -66.13 5.59
C THR A 278 -6.90 -67.37 4.89
N VAL A 279 -6.23 -68.52 5.02
CA VAL A 279 -6.65 -69.81 4.43
C VAL A 279 -8.07 -70.20 4.84
N LEU A 280 -8.44 -69.99 6.11
CA LEU A 280 -9.79 -70.29 6.62
C LEU A 280 -10.91 -69.43 6.00
N LYS A 281 -10.57 -68.28 5.39
CA LYS A 281 -11.53 -67.39 4.73
C LYS A 281 -11.67 -67.66 3.24
N LEU A 282 -10.75 -68.42 2.65
CA LEU A 282 -10.71 -68.66 1.22
C LEU A 282 -11.56 -69.86 0.85
N LYS A 283 -12.22 -69.78 -0.32
CA LYS A 283 -13.04 -70.87 -0.86
C LYS A 283 -12.20 -72.09 -1.25
N ASN A 284 -11.03 -71.84 -1.85
CA ASN A 284 -10.11 -72.87 -2.36
C ASN A 284 -8.72 -72.72 -1.71
N PRO A 285 -8.45 -73.37 -0.57
CA PRO A 285 -7.19 -73.22 0.15
C PRO A 285 -5.99 -73.81 -0.61
N GLN A 286 -6.21 -74.88 -1.39
CA GLN A 286 -5.16 -75.53 -2.18
C GLN A 286 -4.63 -74.63 -3.30
N ARG A 287 -5.51 -73.90 -3.97
CA ARG A 287 -5.13 -72.92 -5.00
C ARG A 287 -4.27 -71.80 -4.45
N PHE A 288 -4.58 -71.34 -3.24
CA PHE A 288 -3.80 -70.32 -2.54
C PHE A 288 -2.39 -70.82 -2.18
N ALA A 289 -2.27 -72.08 -1.73
CA ALA A 289 -0.97 -72.68 -1.47
C ALA A 289 -0.09 -72.75 -2.74
N ASN A 290 -0.65 -73.25 -3.84
CA ASN A 290 0.05 -73.32 -5.13
C ASN A 290 0.49 -71.92 -5.61
N PHE A 291 -0.38 -70.91 -5.47
CA PHE A 291 -0.05 -69.52 -5.79
C PHE A 291 1.14 -68.99 -4.98
N MET A 292 1.21 -69.31 -3.68
CA MET A 292 2.36 -68.94 -2.83
C MET A 292 3.66 -69.63 -3.27
N GLU A 293 3.58 -70.88 -3.74
CA GLU A 293 4.72 -71.66 -4.23
C GLU A 293 5.26 -71.19 -5.60
N GLY A 294 4.53 -70.33 -6.30
CA GLY A 294 4.99 -69.72 -7.54
C GLY A 294 4.08 -69.96 -8.74
N THR A 295 3.04 -70.79 -8.62
CA THR A 295 2.14 -71.07 -9.75
C THR A 295 1.29 -69.86 -10.12
N SER A 296 0.69 -69.89 -11.31
CA SER A 296 -0.28 -68.88 -11.74
C SER A 296 -1.43 -68.75 -10.75
N HIS A 297 -1.96 -67.53 -10.61
CA HIS A 297 -3.15 -67.25 -9.82
C HIS A 297 -4.44 -67.62 -10.56
N LEU A 298 -4.36 -67.83 -11.88
CA LEU A 298 -5.45 -68.24 -12.77
C LEU A 298 -5.32 -69.73 -13.08
N GLU A 299 -6.46 -70.42 -13.14
CA GLU A 299 -6.53 -71.80 -13.62
C GLU A 299 -6.71 -71.82 -15.14
N ASP A 300 -6.17 -72.84 -15.80
CA ASP A 300 -6.23 -72.94 -17.27
C ASP A 300 -7.68 -72.99 -17.78
N GLU A 301 -8.59 -73.62 -17.03
CA GLU A 301 -10.02 -73.65 -17.34
C GLU A 301 -10.66 -72.26 -17.30
N GLU A 302 -10.23 -71.38 -16.38
CA GLU A 302 -10.75 -70.00 -16.27
C GLU A 302 -10.25 -69.13 -17.41
N VAL A 303 -8.98 -69.31 -17.81
CA VAL A 303 -8.40 -68.61 -18.95
C VAL A 303 -9.13 -69.04 -20.23
N LEU A 304 -9.34 -70.35 -20.42
CA LEU A 304 -10.08 -70.88 -21.56
C LEU A 304 -11.54 -70.40 -21.58
N ALA A 305 -12.22 -70.39 -20.43
CA ALA A 305 -13.58 -69.87 -20.34
C ALA A 305 -13.65 -68.38 -20.72
N PHE A 306 -12.70 -67.56 -20.24
CA PHE A 306 -12.63 -66.15 -20.61
C PHE A 306 -12.34 -65.95 -22.11
N GLU A 307 -11.42 -66.70 -22.69
CA GLU A 307 -11.13 -66.65 -24.12
C GLU A 307 -12.35 -67.06 -24.97
N MET A 308 -13.08 -68.09 -24.53
CA MET A 308 -14.32 -68.52 -25.17
C MET A 308 -15.43 -67.48 -25.07
N ASP A 309 -15.58 -66.83 -23.90
CA ASP A 309 -16.57 -65.77 -23.68
C ASP A 309 -16.25 -64.53 -24.50
N VAL A 310 -14.97 -64.11 -24.55
CA VAL A 310 -14.52 -63.00 -25.41
C VAL A 310 -14.79 -63.34 -26.87
N LYS A 311 -14.49 -64.57 -27.30
CA LYS A 311 -14.75 -65.01 -28.67
C LYS A 311 -16.25 -65.03 -28.99
N ASN A 312 -17.08 -65.56 -28.10
CA ASN A 312 -18.54 -65.57 -28.28
C ASN A 312 -19.12 -64.16 -28.32
N SER A 313 -18.69 -63.27 -27.41
CA SER A 313 -19.09 -61.86 -27.41
C SER A 313 -18.67 -61.13 -28.68
N SER A 314 -17.45 -61.39 -29.19
CA SER A 314 -17.00 -60.85 -30.47
C SER A 314 -17.76 -61.42 -31.67
N SER A 315 -18.26 -62.66 -31.56
CA SER A 315 -19.05 -63.33 -32.61
C SER A 315 -20.47 -62.78 -32.65
N GLU A 316 -21.11 -62.58 -31.50
CA GLU A 316 -22.44 -61.95 -31.37
C GLU A 316 -22.44 -60.52 -31.94
N LEU A 317 -21.36 -59.77 -31.73
CA LEU A 317 -21.19 -58.41 -32.29
C LEU A 317 -21.05 -58.38 -33.83
N LEU A 318 -20.65 -59.50 -34.44
CA LEU A 318 -20.45 -59.62 -35.90
C LEU A 318 -21.66 -60.23 -36.62
N THR A 319 -22.61 -60.82 -35.90
CA THR A 319 -23.81 -61.46 -36.48
C THR A 319 -25.02 -60.54 -36.62
N ASP A 320 -24.95 -59.29 -36.16
CA ASP A 320 -26.10 -58.35 -36.15
C ASP A 320 -26.31 -57.60 -37.49
N ASP A 321 -25.53 -57.90 -38.54
CA ASP A 321 -25.60 -57.22 -39.85
C ASP A 321 -26.16 -58.09 -41.01
N SER A 322 -26.83 -59.22 -40.74
CA SER A 322 -27.44 -60.01 -41.82
C SER A 322 -28.80 -60.62 -41.49
N SER A 323 -29.85 -59.81 -41.47
CA SER A 323 -31.20 -60.24 -41.87
C SER A 323 -32.11 -59.05 -42.18
N SER A 324 -32.17 -58.63 -43.44
CA SER A 324 -33.29 -57.91 -44.07
C SER A 324 -33.02 -57.85 -45.58
N ASP A 325 -33.55 -58.82 -46.33
CA ASP A 325 -33.97 -58.68 -47.73
C ASP A 325 -35.05 -59.73 -48.03
#